data_AF-A0A2W4ZZX8-F1
#
_entry.id   AF-A0A2W4ZZX8-F1
#
_cell.length_a   1.000
_cell.length_b   1.000
_cell.length_c   1.000
_cell.angle_alpha   90.00
_cell.angle_beta   90.00
_cell.angle_gamma   90.00
#
_symmetry.space_group_name_H-M   'P 1'
#
loop_
_entity.id
_entity.type
_entity.pdbx_description
1 polymer ?
#
loop_
_entity_poly.entity_id
_entity_poly.type
_entity_poly.pdbx_seq_one_letter_code
_entity_poly.pdbx_strand_id
1 'polypeptide(L)'
;MHEQMDALRALALKHASPDWLTAYPRLAIHVGEICTGPLQGMYEPMVCFVLQGTKRVTVGDISLEYGCETYLMATVDVPATGQIIRASPEKPYISIAMRLDPATIAALLLDADLVPGDANGRGFAVNAINDDLLDPVHRLLRLLDTPADARVMAPMIEREIIFRLLQGPQGAMLRQIARSD
;
A
#
# COMPACT_ATOMS: atom_id res chain seq x y z
N MET A 1 1.09 -4.69 17.46
CA MET A 1 0.78 -3.37 16.86
C MET A 1 1.76 -2.22 17.18
N HIS A 2 1.74 -1.56 18.34
CA HIS A 2 2.48 -0.28 18.53
C HIS A 2 4.00 -0.35 18.29
N GLU A 3 4.69 -1.30 18.93
CA GLU A 3 6.13 -1.52 18.76
C GLU A 3 6.52 -1.86 17.31
N GLN A 4 5.68 -2.64 16.63
CA GLN A 4 5.88 -3.01 15.23
C GLN A 4 5.67 -1.82 14.28
N MET A 5 4.73 -0.93 14.59
CA MET A 5 4.56 0.32 13.85
C MET A 5 5.77 1.25 14.00
N ASP A 6 6.37 1.32 15.19
CA ASP A 6 7.60 2.09 15.40
C ASP A 6 8.78 1.51 14.62
N ALA A 7 8.93 0.18 14.63
CA ALA A 7 9.96 -0.49 13.82
C ALA A 7 9.75 -0.23 12.31
N LEU A 8 8.52 -0.28 11.82
CA LEU A 8 8.17 0.06 10.44
C LEU A 8 8.49 1.51 10.08
N ARG A 9 8.17 2.46 10.97
CA ARG A 9 8.53 3.88 10.77
C ARG A 9 10.04 4.06 10.68
N ALA A 10 10.80 3.41 11.56
CA ALA A 10 12.26 3.48 11.55
C ALA A 10 12.86 2.92 10.26
N LEU A 11 12.36 1.76 9.79
CA LEU A 11 12.77 1.17 8.51
C LEU A 11 12.39 2.06 7.32
N ALA A 12 11.19 2.62 7.32
CA ALA A 12 10.75 3.51 6.26
C ALA A 12 11.63 4.78 6.19
N LEU A 13 11.91 5.41 7.33
CA LEU A 13 12.79 6.59 7.40
C LEU A 13 14.21 6.27 6.92
N LYS A 14 14.74 5.09 7.28
CA LYS A 14 16.08 4.65 6.87
C LYS A 14 16.22 4.49 5.35
N HIS A 15 15.16 4.02 4.69
CA HIS A 15 15.18 3.66 3.26
C HIS A 15 14.43 4.65 2.36
N ALA A 16 13.95 5.76 2.91
CA ALA A 16 13.31 6.80 2.14
C ALA A 16 14.31 7.47 1.18
N SER A 17 13.85 7.73 -0.05
CA SER A 17 14.61 8.45 -1.06
C SER A 17 13.78 9.61 -1.64
N PRO A 18 14.41 10.62 -2.25
CA PRO A 18 13.69 11.74 -2.86
C PRO A 18 12.76 11.34 -4.02
N ASP A 19 13.07 10.26 -4.72
CA ASP A 19 12.26 9.69 -5.82
C ASP A 19 11.26 8.62 -5.34
N TRP A 20 11.21 8.39 -4.03
CA TRP A 20 10.37 7.38 -3.35
C TRP A 20 10.71 5.92 -3.69
N LEU A 21 11.71 5.67 -4.54
CA LEU A 21 12.08 4.34 -4.97
C LEU A 21 12.85 3.59 -3.90
N THR A 22 12.69 2.28 -3.87
CA THR A 22 13.46 1.40 -2.97
C THR A 22 14.27 0.38 -3.78
N ALA A 23 15.11 -0.39 -3.10
CA ALA A 23 15.81 -1.52 -3.72
C ALA A 23 14.86 -2.60 -4.28
N TYR A 24 13.56 -2.56 -3.90
CA TYR A 24 12.53 -3.41 -4.46
C TYR A 24 11.58 -2.59 -5.36
N PRO A 25 11.58 -2.79 -6.70
CA PRO A 25 10.92 -1.89 -7.65
C PRO A 25 9.41 -1.69 -7.46
N ARG A 26 8.71 -2.63 -6.82
CA ARG A 26 7.26 -2.53 -6.55
C ARG A 26 6.92 -1.81 -5.25
N LEU A 27 7.92 -1.47 -4.45
CA LEU A 27 7.76 -0.82 -3.15
C LEU A 27 8.30 0.60 -3.21
N ALA A 28 7.47 1.54 -2.79
CA ALA A 28 7.82 2.94 -2.66
C ALA A 28 7.62 3.41 -1.22
N ILE A 29 8.51 4.30 -0.75
CA ILE A 29 8.42 4.93 0.57
C ILE A 29 8.30 6.42 0.38
N HIS A 30 7.26 7.01 0.96
CA HIS A 30 7.05 8.45 0.95
C HIS A 30 7.16 9.00 2.37
N VAL A 31 8.08 9.94 2.55
CA VAL A 31 8.24 10.76 3.75
C VAL A 31 8.02 12.22 3.38
N GLY A 32 7.14 12.90 4.11
CA GLY A 32 6.85 14.32 3.91
C GLY A 32 6.80 15.06 5.25
N GLU A 33 7.61 16.11 5.39
CA GLU A 33 7.72 16.90 6.63
C GLU A 33 6.76 18.09 6.69
N ILE A 34 6.03 18.36 5.60
CA ILE A 34 5.08 19.47 5.49
C ILE A 34 3.75 18.99 4.93
N CYS A 35 2.67 19.69 5.29
CA CYS A 35 1.41 19.55 4.58
C CYS A 35 1.57 20.04 3.14
N THR A 36 0.93 19.35 2.20
CA THR A 36 1.01 19.69 0.79
C THR A 36 -0.27 20.41 0.34
N GLY A 37 -0.17 21.11 -0.80
CA GLY A 37 -1.34 21.41 -1.61
C GLY A 37 -1.94 20.16 -2.24
N PRO A 38 -3.12 20.27 -2.89
CA PRO A 38 -3.68 19.19 -3.69
C PRO A 38 -2.78 18.89 -4.89
N LEU A 39 -2.36 17.63 -5.03
CA LEU A 39 -1.54 17.15 -6.14
C LEU A 39 -2.33 16.10 -6.93
N GLN A 40 -2.53 16.37 -8.22
CA GLN A 40 -3.21 15.44 -9.13
C GLN A 40 -2.24 14.38 -9.65
N GLY A 41 -2.73 13.15 -9.79
CA GLY A 41 -1.98 12.06 -10.41
C GLY A 41 -2.87 10.87 -10.72
N MET A 42 -2.30 9.91 -11.45
CA MET A 42 -2.92 8.61 -11.66
C MET A 42 -2.47 7.66 -10.55
N TYR A 43 -3.42 7.05 -9.85
CA TYR A 43 -3.11 5.99 -8.90
C TYR A 43 -3.27 4.68 -9.65
N GLU A 44 -2.14 4.08 -10.03
CA GLU A 44 -2.10 2.71 -10.51
C GLU A 44 -2.50 1.74 -9.40
N PRO A 45 -2.92 0.50 -9.73
CA PRO A 45 -3.26 -0.51 -8.73
C PRO A 45 -2.17 -0.69 -7.68
N MET A 46 -2.51 -0.39 -6.42
CA MET A 46 -1.57 -0.36 -5.32
C MET A 46 -2.28 -0.45 -3.97
N VAL A 47 -1.52 -0.84 -2.95
CA VAL A 47 -1.89 -0.69 -1.54
C VAL A 47 -0.91 0.26 -0.87
N CYS A 48 -1.42 1.26 -0.15
CA CYS A 48 -0.66 2.31 0.52
C CYS A 48 -0.97 2.30 2.02
N PHE A 49 0.01 1.87 2.82
CA PHE A 49 -0.04 1.83 4.27
C PHE A 49 0.44 3.15 4.86
N VAL A 50 -0.39 3.80 5.69
CA VAL A 50 0.00 5.03 6.38
C VAL A 50 0.54 4.68 7.76
N LEU A 51 1.82 4.98 7.97
CA LEU A 51 2.52 4.72 9.22
C LEU A 51 2.48 5.90 10.17
N GLN A 52 2.44 7.13 9.64
CA GLN A 52 2.37 8.36 10.42
C GLN A 52 1.74 9.48 9.60
N GLY A 53 1.10 10.43 10.27
CA GLY A 53 0.45 11.57 9.64
C GLY A 53 -0.96 11.26 9.12
N THR A 54 -1.47 12.13 8.25
CA THR A 54 -2.80 11.97 7.64
C THR A 54 -2.76 12.46 6.20
N LYS A 55 -3.37 11.67 5.32
CA LYS A 55 -3.54 11.97 3.91
C LYS A 55 -5.03 12.11 3.59
N ARG A 56 -5.34 13.03 2.67
CA ARG A 56 -6.62 13.14 1.99
C ARG A 56 -6.44 12.68 0.56
N VAL A 57 -7.35 11.85 0.07
CA VAL A 57 -7.44 11.46 -1.34
C VAL A 57 -8.83 11.81 -1.83
N THR A 58 -8.88 12.54 -2.95
CA THR A 58 -10.12 12.89 -3.64
C THR A 58 -10.18 12.20 -4.99
N VAL A 59 -11.25 11.48 -5.27
CA VAL A 59 -11.55 10.81 -6.54
C VAL A 59 -12.95 11.23 -6.98
N GLY A 60 -13.04 11.98 -8.07
CA GLY A 60 -14.30 12.65 -8.46
C GLY A 60 -14.82 13.50 -7.30
N ASP A 61 -16.07 13.24 -6.88
CA ASP A 61 -16.73 13.95 -5.78
C ASP A 61 -16.47 13.35 -4.39
N ILE A 62 -15.68 12.28 -4.31
CA ILE A 62 -15.46 11.52 -3.08
C ILE A 62 -14.11 11.92 -2.49
N SER A 63 -14.13 12.45 -1.26
CA SER A 63 -12.94 12.79 -0.49
C SER A 63 -12.84 11.89 0.73
N LEU A 64 -11.71 11.20 0.88
CA LEU A 64 -11.41 10.31 2.01
C LEU A 64 -10.20 10.83 2.77
N GLU A 65 -10.33 11.00 4.08
CA GLU A 65 -9.21 11.30 4.98
C GLU A 65 -8.86 10.06 5.78
N TYR A 66 -7.57 9.73 5.80
CA TYR A 66 -7.08 8.52 6.44
C TYR A 66 -5.65 8.72 6.93
N GLY A 67 -5.29 8.03 8.02
CA GLY A 67 -4.07 8.28 8.76
C GLY A 67 -3.43 7.01 9.26
N CYS A 68 -2.61 7.14 10.29
CA CYS A 68 -1.94 6.01 10.93
C CYS A 68 -2.87 4.80 11.15
N GLU A 69 -2.34 3.59 10.99
CA GLU A 69 -3.07 2.32 11.17
C GLU A 69 -4.15 2.06 10.12
N THR A 70 -4.13 2.79 9.02
CA THR A 70 -5.01 2.55 7.87
C THR A 70 -4.19 2.31 6.60
N TYR A 71 -4.81 1.64 5.64
CA TYR A 71 -4.31 1.53 4.29
C TYR A 71 -5.37 1.96 3.27
N LEU A 72 -4.92 2.63 2.21
CA LEU A 72 -5.70 2.83 1.00
C LEU A 72 -5.36 1.70 0.02
N MET A 73 -6.36 1.11 -0.60
CA MET A 73 -6.18 0.20 -1.74
C MET A 73 -6.87 0.82 -2.96
N ALA A 74 -6.17 0.84 -4.09
CA ALA A 74 -6.73 1.10 -5.41
C ALA A 74 -6.51 -0.14 -6.29
N THR A 75 -7.54 -0.57 -7.01
CA THR A 75 -7.53 -1.80 -7.83
C THR A 75 -7.71 -1.53 -9.31
N VAL A 76 -7.83 -0.27 -9.70
CA VAL A 76 -7.87 0.18 -11.09
C VAL A 76 -7.06 1.47 -11.18
N ASP A 77 -6.76 1.91 -12.39
CA ASP A 77 -6.22 3.25 -12.60
C ASP A 77 -7.27 4.30 -12.21
N VAL A 78 -6.98 5.05 -11.16
CA VAL A 78 -7.89 6.08 -10.63
C VAL A 78 -7.23 7.46 -10.70
N PRO A 79 -7.80 8.42 -11.48
CA PRO A 79 -7.41 9.82 -11.39
C PRO A 79 -7.75 10.35 -9.99
N ALA A 80 -6.73 10.70 -9.23
CA ALA A 80 -6.89 11.09 -7.84
C ALA A 80 -6.13 12.37 -7.52
N THR A 81 -6.66 13.15 -6.59
CA THR A 81 -5.96 14.26 -5.96
C THR A 81 -5.51 13.83 -4.57
N GLY A 82 -4.20 13.73 -4.37
CA GLY A 82 -3.60 13.43 -3.06
C GLY A 82 -3.19 14.71 -2.33
N GLN A 83 -3.36 14.73 -1.02
CA GLN A 83 -2.92 15.82 -0.16
C GLN A 83 -2.44 15.28 1.20
N ILE A 84 -1.23 15.63 1.62
CA ILE A 84 -0.80 15.43 3.01
C ILE A 84 -1.40 16.56 3.85
N ILE A 85 -2.26 16.21 4.81
CA ILE A 85 -3.01 17.19 5.61
C ILE A 85 -2.55 17.26 7.06
N ARG A 86 -1.74 16.29 7.52
CA ARG A 86 -1.04 16.34 8.80
C ARG A 86 0.38 15.79 8.67
N ALA A 87 1.37 16.69 8.75
CA ALA A 87 2.80 16.41 8.83
C ALA A 87 3.54 17.61 9.45
N SER A 88 4.63 17.34 10.16
CA SER A 88 5.62 18.35 10.59
C SER A 88 7.03 17.74 10.56
N PRO A 89 8.10 18.52 10.69
CA PRO A 89 9.47 17.98 10.79
C PRO A 89 9.64 17.00 11.96
N GLU A 90 8.98 17.24 13.10
CA GLU A 90 9.02 16.36 14.28
C GLU A 90 8.13 15.14 14.14
N LYS A 91 7.07 15.23 13.33
CA LYS A 91 6.10 14.15 13.06
C LYS A 91 5.77 14.10 11.56
N PRO A 92 6.70 13.63 10.71
CA PRO A 92 6.48 13.60 9.27
C PRO A 92 5.34 12.65 8.90
N TYR A 93 4.71 12.91 7.76
CA TYR A 93 3.90 11.90 7.09
C TYR A 93 4.83 10.77 6.61
N ILE A 94 4.47 9.53 6.89
CA ILE A 94 5.22 8.34 6.47
C ILE A 94 4.23 7.34 5.90
N SER A 95 4.46 6.90 4.67
CA SER A 95 3.70 5.81 4.06
C SER A 95 4.54 4.89 3.21
N ILE A 96 4.09 3.65 3.10
CA ILE A 96 4.64 2.62 2.22
C ILE A 96 3.59 2.30 1.18
N ALA A 97 3.95 2.35 -0.10
CA ALA A 97 3.08 1.92 -1.19
C ALA A 97 3.68 0.69 -1.86
N MET A 98 2.86 -0.33 -2.09
CA MET A 98 3.20 -1.51 -2.85
C MET A 98 2.29 -1.60 -4.08
N ARG A 99 2.88 -1.60 -5.27
CA ARG A 99 2.14 -1.82 -6.53
C ARG A 99 1.59 -3.23 -6.55
N LEU A 100 0.35 -3.38 -7.02
CA LEU A 100 -0.33 -4.66 -7.14
C LEU A 100 -0.13 -5.21 -8.55
N ASP A 101 0.52 -6.37 -8.66
CA ASP A 101 0.73 -7.05 -9.93
C ASP A 101 -0.48 -7.95 -10.30
N PRO A 102 -1.20 -7.65 -11.40
CA PRO A 102 -2.32 -8.46 -11.87
C PRO A 102 -1.96 -9.94 -12.06
N ALA A 103 -0.76 -10.24 -12.55
CA ALA A 103 -0.33 -11.62 -12.78
C ALA A 103 -0.18 -12.40 -11.47
N THR A 104 0.41 -11.77 -10.44
CA THR A 104 0.52 -12.36 -9.11
C THR A 104 -0.85 -12.61 -8.48
N ILE A 105 -1.80 -11.67 -8.65
CA ILE A 105 -3.18 -11.83 -8.18
C ILE A 105 -3.86 -12.99 -8.90
N ALA A 106 -3.82 -13.04 -10.24
CA ALA A 106 -4.43 -14.11 -11.02
C ALA A 106 -3.92 -15.50 -10.61
N ALA A 107 -2.59 -15.63 -10.42
CA ALA A 107 -1.98 -16.86 -9.93
C ALA A 107 -2.45 -17.25 -8.51
N LEU A 108 -2.69 -16.28 -7.63
CA LEU A 108 -3.23 -16.56 -6.29
C LEU A 108 -4.70 -17.00 -6.33
N LEU A 109 -5.50 -16.46 -7.25
CA LEU A 109 -6.90 -16.87 -7.39
C LEU A 109 -7.01 -18.34 -7.82
N LEU A 110 -6.14 -18.77 -8.74
CA LEU A 110 -6.06 -20.16 -9.15
C LEU A 110 -5.61 -21.09 -8.01
N ASP A 111 -4.52 -20.73 -7.32
CA ASP A 111 -3.97 -21.55 -6.23
C ASP A 111 -4.93 -21.72 -5.05
N ALA A 112 -5.72 -20.68 -4.76
CA ALA A 112 -6.63 -20.65 -3.61
C ALA A 112 -8.07 -21.06 -3.97
N ASP A 113 -8.33 -21.48 -5.21
CA ASP A 113 -9.68 -21.78 -5.75
C ASP A 113 -10.69 -20.65 -5.48
N LEU A 114 -10.22 -19.40 -5.62
CA LEU A 114 -11.02 -18.20 -5.40
C LEU A 114 -11.63 -17.75 -6.71
N VAL A 115 -12.96 -17.75 -6.79
CA VAL A 115 -13.69 -17.25 -7.96
C VAL A 115 -13.56 -15.73 -8.05
N PRO A 116 -13.29 -15.15 -9.24
CA PRO A 116 -13.32 -13.71 -9.44
C PRO A 116 -14.66 -13.13 -8.93
N GLY A 117 -14.60 -12.27 -7.92
CA GLY A 117 -15.81 -11.74 -7.27
C GLY A 117 -16.48 -10.65 -8.09
N ASP A 118 -17.80 -10.55 -7.98
CA ASP A 118 -18.53 -9.35 -8.40
C ASP A 118 -18.44 -8.31 -7.29
N ALA A 119 -17.52 -7.36 -7.44
CA ALA A 119 -17.43 -6.24 -6.53
C ALA A 119 -18.28 -5.08 -7.04
N ASN A 120 -19.25 -4.67 -6.23
CA ASN A 120 -19.91 -3.38 -6.36
C ASN A 120 -19.06 -2.34 -5.61
N GLY A 121 -17.95 -1.94 -6.22
CA GLY A 121 -16.96 -1.05 -5.61
C GLY A 121 -16.48 0.03 -6.56
N ARG A 122 -15.90 1.09 -6.01
CA ARG A 122 -15.41 2.25 -6.78
C ARG A 122 -13.99 2.06 -7.31
N GLY A 123 -13.42 0.86 -7.17
CA GLY A 123 -12.02 0.56 -7.46
C GLY A 123 -11.04 1.11 -6.43
N PHE A 124 -11.49 1.71 -5.33
CA PHE A 124 -10.64 2.12 -4.22
C PHE A 124 -11.38 2.09 -2.87
N ALA A 125 -10.65 1.86 -1.78
CA ALA A 125 -11.18 1.87 -0.42
C ALA A 125 -10.10 2.10 0.64
N VAL A 126 -10.48 2.65 1.78
CA VAL A 126 -9.64 2.77 2.99
C VAL A 126 -10.09 1.73 4.01
N ASN A 127 -9.14 1.03 4.64
CA ASN A 127 -9.43 0.05 5.69
C ASN A 127 -8.40 0.15 6.83
N ALA A 128 -8.75 -0.39 7.99
CA ALA A 128 -7.81 -0.53 9.10
C ALA A 128 -6.77 -1.63 8.79
N ILE A 129 -5.53 -1.41 9.24
CA ILE A 129 -4.48 -2.44 9.21
C ILE A 129 -4.73 -3.43 10.36
N ASN A 130 -4.47 -4.71 10.12
CA ASN A 130 -4.46 -5.75 11.14
C ASN A 130 -3.06 -6.38 11.26
N ASP A 131 -2.81 -7.16 12.32
CA ASP A 131 -1.49 -7.75 12.56
C ASP A 131 -1.09 -8.74 11.46
N ASP A 132 -2.06 -9.46 10.88
CA ASP A 132 -1.86 -10.41 9.77
C ASP A 132 -1.30 -9.74 8.49
N LEU A 133 -1.58 -8.46 8.29
CA LEU A 133 -1.08 -7.67 7.18
C LEU A 133 0.18 -6.90 7.56
N LEU A 134 0.29 -6.48 8.82
CA LEU A 134 1.43 -5.70 9.29
C LEU A 134 2.73 -6.53 9.35
N ASP A 135 2.65 -7.80 9.76
CA ASP A 135 3.82 -8.69 9.83
C ASP A 135 4.54 -8.85 8.47
N PRO A 136 3.87 -9.27 7.38
CA PRO A 136 4.54 -9.41 6.10
C PRO A 136 5.03 -8.06 5.55
N VAL A 137 4.33 -6.95 5.77
CA VAL A 137 4.82 -5.61 5.38
C VAL A 137 6.12 -5.25 6.12
N HIS A 138 6.20 -5.56 7.41
CA HIS A 138 7.43 -5.36 8.19
C HIS A 138 8.58 -6.24 7.69
N ARG A 139 8.32 -7.52 7.40
CA ARG A 139 9.34 -8.41 6.82
C ARG A 139 9.79 -7.93 5.44
N LEU A 140 8.88 -7.44 4.60
CA LEU A 140 9.21 -6.88 3.29
C LEU A 140 10.14 -5.67 3.40
N LEU A 141 9.86 -4.74 4.33
CA LEU A 141 10.72 -3.57 4.55
C LEU A 141 12.10 -3.94 5.09
N ARG A 142 12.19 -4.95 5.96
CA ARG A 142 13.48 -5.43 6.46
C ARG A 142 14.39 -5.96 5.36
N LEU A 143 13.84 -6.49 4.26
CA LEU A 143 14.65 -6.93 3.12
C LEU A 143 15.38 -5.79 2.42
N LEU A 144 14.97 -4.53 2.63
CA LEU A 144 15.71 -3.38 2.11
C LEU A 144 17.12 -3.26 2.73
N ASP A 145 17.34 -3.82 3.91
CA ASP A 145 18.68 -3.93 4.53
C ASP A 145 19.56 -5.00 3.86
N THR A 146 18.96 -5.92 3.11
CA THR A 146 19.62 -7.07 2.48
C THR A 146 19.19 -7.20 1.01
N PRO A 147 19.58 -6.26 0.12
CA PRO A 147 19.08 -6.23 -1.26
C PRO A 147 19.35 -7.50 -2.09
N ALA A 148 20.37 -8.28 -1.74
CA ALA A 148 20.65 -9.57 -2.36
C ALA A 148 19.54 -10.59 -2.07
N ASP A 149 19.11 -10.68 -0.81
CA ASP A 149 18.05 -11.57 -0.36
C ASP A 149 16.69 -11.07 -0.87
N ALA A 150 16.51 -9.75 -0.93
CA ALA A 150 15.28 -9.12 -1.42
C ALA A 150 14.87 -9.62 -2.81
N ARG A 151 15.83 -9.87 -3.71
CA ARG A 151 15.54 -10.37 -5.07
C ARG A 151 14.79 -11.69 -5.09
N VAL A 152 15.02 -12.55 -4.09
CA VAL A 152 14.40 -13.87 -3.98
C VAL A 152 13.20 -13.82 -3.03
N MET A 153 13.36 -13.17 -1.89
CA MET A 153 12.38 -13.23 -0.80
C MET A 153 11.23 -12.23 -0.96
N ALA A 154 11.48 -11.03 -1.52
CA ALA A 154 10.44 -10.00 -1.60
C ALA A 154 9.22 -10.42 -2.43
N PRO A 155 9.37 -11.10 -3.60
CA PRO A 155 8.21 -11.62 -4.35
C PRO A 155 7.35 -12.61 -3.55
N MET A 156 7.97 -13.43 -2.68
CA MET A 156 7.23 -14.40 -1.85
C MET A 156 6.42 -13.68 -0.76
N ILE A 157 6.99 -12.65 -0.14
CA ILE A 157 6.32 -11.84 0.87
C ILE A 157 5.23 -10.97 0.24
N GLU A 158 5.47 -10.38 -0.93
CA GLU A 158 4.42 -9.69 -1.69
C GLU A 158 3.23 -10.62 -1.97
N ARG A 159 3.50 -11.85 -2.43
CA ARG A 159 2.45 -12.86 -2.66
C ARG A 159 1.65 -13.12 -1.38
N GLU A 160 2.32 -13.20 -0.23
CA GLU A 160 1.65 -13.31 1.06
C GLU A 160 0.76 -12.09 1.37
N ILE A 161 1.27 -10.86 1.20
CA ILE A 161 0.50 -9.62 1.42
C ILE A 161 -0.74 -9.61 0.54
N ILE A 162 -0.60 -9.90 -0.76
CA ILE A 162 -1.72 -9.94 -1.70
C ILE A 162 -2.73 -11.02 -1.29
N PHE A 163 -2.28 -12.20 -0.87
CA PHE A 163 -3.17 -13.24 -0.37
C PHE A 163 -3.97 -12.80 0.87
N ARG A 164 -3.32 -12.14 1.84
CA ARG A 164 -4.02 -11.58 3.02
C ARG A 164 -5.05 -10.53 2.61
N LEU A 165 -4.74 -9.68 1.63
CA LEU A 165 -5.67 -8.70 1.09
C LEU A 165 -6.87 -9.35 0.37
N LEU A 166 -6.65 -10.47 -0.34
CA LEU A 166 -7.71 -11.26 -0.99
C LEU A 166 -8.69 -11.90 0.01
N GLN A 167 -8.22 -12.23 1.21
CA GLN A 167 -9.04 -12.71 2.33
C GLN A 167 -9.67 -11.58 3.14
N GLY A 168 -9.23 -10.33 2.93
CA GLY A 168 -9.65 -9.16 3.69
C GLY A 168 -10.98 -8.55 3.22
N PRO A 169 -11.40 -7.44 3.85
CA PRO A 169 -12.69 -6.79 3.60
C PRO A 169 -12.92 -6.38 2.13
N GLN A 170 -11.83 -6.06 1.42
CA GLN A 170 -11.85 -5.63 0.01
C GLN A 170 -11.40 -6.72 -0.96
N GLY A 171 -11.37 -7.98 -0.53
CA GLY A 171 -10.92 -9.09 -1.36
C GLY A 171 -11.70 -9.22 -2.66
N ALA A 172 -13.02 -8.98 -2.63
CA ALA A 172 -13.84 -8.98 -3.85
C ALA A 172 -13.41 -7.89 -4.84
N MET A 173 -13.11 -6.68 -4.37
CA MET A 173 -12.62 -5.57 -5.19
C MET A 173 -11.25 -5.91 -5.80
N LEU A 174 -10.35 -6.50 -5.01
CA LEU A 174 -9.03 -6.94 -5.48
C LEU A 174 -9.10 -8.04 -6.54
N ARG A 175 -10.10 -8.94 -6.46
CA ARG A 175 -10.33 -9.99 -7.47
C ARG A 175 -10.67 -9.46 -8.86
N GLN A 176 -11.09 -8.20 -8.99
CA GLN A 176 -11.38 -7.60 -10.30
C GLN A 176 -10.12 -7.27 -11.10
N ILE A 177 -8.96 -7.09 -10.45
CA ILE A 177 -7.70 -6.78 -11.15
C ILE A 177 -7.34 -7.86 -12.16
N ALA A 178 -7.59 -9.13 -11.82
CA ALA A 178 -7.32 -10.27 -12.70
C ALA A 178 -8.24 -10.35 -13.93
N ARG A 179 -9.24 -9.46 -14.06
CA ARG A 179 -10.14 -9.39 -15.22
C ARG A 179 -9.73 -8.32 -16.25
N SER A 180 -8.75 -7.47 -15.92
CA SER A 180 -8.31 -6.38 -16.79
C SER A 180 -7.18 -6.88 -17.70
N ASP A 181 -7.54 -7.18 -18.95
CA ASP A 181 -6.62 -7.46 -20.07
C ASP A 181 -6.13 -6.17 -20.74
#